data_AF-A0A919YLN0-F1
#
_entry.id   AF-A0A919YLN0-F1
#
_cell.length_a   1.000
_cell.length_b   1.000
_cell.length_c   1.000
_cell.angle_alpha   90.00
_cell.angle_beta   90.00
_cell.angle_gamma   90.00
#
_symmetry.space_group_name_H-M   'P 1'
#
loop_
_entity.id
_entity.type
_entity.pdbx_description
1 polymer ?
#
loop_
_entity_poly.entity_id
_entity_poly.type
_entity_poly.pdbx_seq_one_letter_code
_entity_poly.pdbx_strand_id
1 'polypeptide(L)'
;MLQAMDLTGKTVIADRGYDMNNILELIEKQHAFAVIPSRKHRKAQRKCDWWLYKERHLVECLFNKLKHYRRLATRYDKLTCTFAAFLSLASILLWLN
;
A
#
# COMPACT_ATOMS: atom_id res chain seq x y z
N MET A 1 4.14 -6.95 -9.95
CA MET A 1 4.53 -6.53 -8.59
C MET A 1 4.15 -7.58 -7.55
N LEU A 2 2.86 -7.88 -7.31
CA LEU A 2 2.45 -8.93 -6.37
C LEU A 2 2.84 -10.36 -6.80
N GLN A 3 2.88 -10.64 -8.11
CA GLN A 3 3.32 -11.94 -8.64
C GLN A 3 4.80 -12.28 -8.38
N ALA A 4 5.63 -11.27 -8.05
CA ALA A 4 7.06 -11.45 -7.83
C ALA A 4 7.41 -11.57 -6.34
N MET A 5 6.43 -11.47 -5.45
CA MET A 5 6.61 -11.50 -4.00
C MET A 5 6.04 -12.81 -3.46
N ASP A 6 6.74 -13.44 -2.52
CA ASP A 6 6.19 -14.55 -1.74
C ASP A 6 5.24 -14.00 -0.68
N LEU A 7 3.94 -14.28 -0.84
CA LEU A 7 2.89 -13.86 0.09
C LEU A 7 2.42 -14.98 1.04
N THR A 8 3.01 -16.17 0.98
CA THR A 8 2.55 -17.34 1.74
C THR A 8 2.42 -17.04 3.23
N GLY A 9 1.20 -17.22 3.78
CA GLY A 9 0.89 -16.98 5.19
C GLY A 9 0.89 -15.50 5.61
N LYS A 10 1.07 -14.55 4.69
CA LYS A 10 1.07 -13.11 5.00
C LYS A 10 -0.33 -12.51 4.92
N THR A 11 -0.50 -11.40 5.61
CA THR A 11 -1.71 -10.57 5.47
C THR A 11 -1.44 -9.38 4.57
N VAL A 12 -2.27 -9.23 3.54
CA VAL A 12 -2.21 -8.14 2.57
C VAL A 12 -3.27 -7.11 2.92
N ILE A 13 -2.82 -5.94 3.38
CA ILE A 13 -3.68 -4.80 3.69
C ILE A 13 -3.66 -3.85 2.51
N ALA A 14 -4.83 -3.47 2.00
CA ALA A 14 -4.92 -2.50 0.91
C ALA A 14 -6.24 -1.72 0.94
N ASP A 15 -6.24 -0.57 0.26
CA ASP A 15 -7.44 0.26 0.13
C ASP A 15 -8.58 -0.46 -0.59
N ARG A 16 -9.81 -0.02 -0.32
CA ARG A 16 -11.04 -0.49 -1.01
C ARG A 16 -10.92 -0.44 -2.54
N GLY A 17 -10.09 0.46 -3.09
CA GLY A 17 -9.80 0.51 -4.53
C GLY A 17 -9.24 -0.80 -5.09
N TYR A 18 -8.50 -1.56 -4.29
CA TYR A 18 -7.89 -2.85 -4.66
C TYR A 18 -8.83 -4.04 -4.52
N ASP A 19 -10.11 -3.81 -4.23
CA ASP A 19 -11.17 -4.82 -4.19
C ASP A 19 -11.56 -5.29 -5.61
N MET A 20 -10.61 -5.93 -6.31
CA MET A 20 -10.78 -6.48 -7.65
C MET A 20 -10.59 -8.00 -7.62
N ASN A 21 -11.37 -8.76 -8.41
CA ASN A 21 -11.32 -10.23 -8.41
C ASN A 21 -9.90 -10.75 -8.66
N ASN A 22 -9.21 -10.22 -9.68
CA ASN A 22 -7.85 -10.63 -10.05
C ASN A 22 -6.83 -10.48 -8.91
N ILE A 23 -6.91 -9.41 -8.11
CA ILE A 23 -6.01 -9.17 -6.97
C ILE A 23 -6.29 -10.17 -5.86
N LEU A 24 -7.57 -10.43 -5.59
CA LEU A 24 -7.99 -11.32 -4.51
C LEU A 24 -7.68 -12.77 -4.84
N GLU A 25 -7.95 -13.19 -6.07
CA GLU A 25 -7.57 -14.51 -6.58
C GLU A 25 -6.05 -14.69 -6.54
N LEU A 26 -5.26 -13.65 -6.82
CA LEU A 26 -3.79 -13.73 -6.71
C LEU A 26 -3.34 -13.93 -5.26
N ILE A 27 -3.93 -13.19 -4.32
CA ILE A 27 -3.63 -13.31 -2.88
C ILE A 27 -4.00 -14.70 -2.38
N GLU A 28 -5.18 -15.20 -2.77
CA GLU A 28 -5.66 -16.53 -2.38
C GLU A 28 -4.81 -17.65 -2.99
N LYS A 29 -4.43 -17.55 -4.27
CA LYS A 29 -3.52 -18.50 -4.94
C LYS A 29 -2.16 -18.60 -4.27
N GLN A 30 -1.71 -17.55 -3.58
CA GLN A 30 -0.46 -17.54 -2.83
C GLN A 30 -0.67 -17.88 -1.34
N HIS A 31 -1.82 -18.43 -0.95
CA HIS A 31 -2.13 -18.79 0.43
C HIS A 31 -1.95 -17.63 1.43
N ALA A 32 -2.36 -16.43 1.01
CA ALA A 32 -2.29 -15.21 1.79
C ALA A 32 -3.69 -14.71 2.16
N PHE A 33 -3.78 -13.84 3.17
CA PHE A 33 -5.05 -13.29 3.66
C PHE A 33 -5.26 -11.86 3.17
N ALA A 34 -6.42 -11.57 2.57
CA ALA A 34 -6.76 -10.23 2.11
C ALA A 34 -7.53 -9.44 3.19
N VAL A 35 -6.92 -8.39 3.74
CA VAL A 35 -7.59 -7.38 4.58
C VAL A 35 -7.86 -6.15 3.72
N ILE A 36 -8.83 -6.32 2.83
CA ILE A 36 -9.23 -5.31 1.83
C ILE A 36 -10.75 -5.12 1.97
N PRO A 37 -11.22 -3.92 2.35
CA PRO A 37 -12.65 -3.65 2.45
C PRO A 37 -13.36 -3.86 1.12
N SER A 38 -14.54 -4.46 1.16
CA SER A 38 -15.35 -4.63 -0.04
C SER A 38 -15.86 -3.29 -0.58
N ARG A 39 -15.98 -3.18 -1.90
CA ARG A 39 -16.64 -2.06 -2.58
C ARG A 39 -18.13 -2.06 -2.24
N LYS A 40 -18.70 -0.87 -2.07
CA LYS A 40 -20.12 -0.68 -1.71
C LYS A 40 -21.09 -1.39 -2.66
N HIS A 41 -20.77 -1.43 -3.96
CA HIS A 41 -21.61 -2.05 -5.00
C HIS A 41 -21.32 -3.53 -5.26
N ARG A 42 -20.48 -4.19 -4.44
CA ARG A 42 -20.19 -5.60 -4.64
C ARG A 42 -21.40 -6.45 -4.26
N LYS A 43 -21.75 -7.41 -5.13
CA LYS A 43 -22.87 -8.34 -4.93
C LYS A 43 -22.74 -9.12 -3.61
N ALA A 44 -21.55 -9.60 -3.31
CA ALA A 44 -21.22 -10.27 -2.05
C ALA A 44 -20.23 -9.41 -1.26
N GLN A 45 -20.64 -8.98 -0.06
CA GLN A 45 -19.77 -8.25 0.85
C GLN A 45 -18.91 -9.24 1.65
N ARG A 46 -17.59 -9.06 1.60
CA ARG A 46 -16.64 -9.89 2.33
C ARG A 46 -16.38 -9.29 3.71
N LYS A 47 -16.22 -10.16 4.71
CA LYS A 47 -15.78 -9.74 6.04
C LYS A 47 -14.35 -9.22 5.95
N CYS A 48 -14.11 -8.05 6.53
CA CYS A 48 -12.79 -7.45 6.65
C CYS A 48 -12.46 -7.33 8.14
N ASP A 49 -11.24 -7.69 8.52
CA ASP A 49 -10.74 -7.39 9.87
C ASP A 49 -10.45 -5.89 9.97
N TRP A 50 -11.37 -5.16 10.58
CA TRP A 50 -11.26 -3.71 10.74
C TRP A 50 -10.20 -3.29 11.74
N TRP A 51 -9.79 -4.17 12.66
CA TRP A 51 -8.71 -3.85 13.58
C TRP A 51 -7.39 -3.87 12.81
N LEU A 52 -7.15 -4.94 12.05
CA LEU A 52 -5.94 -5.06 11.24
C LEU A 52 -5.90 -4.06 10.08
N TYR A 53 -7.06 -3.70 9.52
CA TYR A 53 -7.14 -2.66 8.50
C TYR A 53 -6.64 -1.28 8.97
N LYS A 54 -6.69 -0.98 10.28
CA LYS A 54 -6.21 0.30 10.83
C LYS A 54 -4.69 0.46 10.75
N GLU A 55 -3.93 -0.63 10.68
CA GLU A 55 -2.46 -0.58 10.55
C GLU A 55 -1.99 0.18 9.29
N ARG A 56 -2.86 0.31 8.28
CA ARG A 56 -2.62 1.16 7.10
C ARG A 56 -2.33 2.63 7.49
N HIS A 57 -2.79 3.08 8.65
CA HIS A 57 -2.52 4.42 9.17
C HIS A 57 -1.01 4.72 9.25
N LEU A 58 -0.17 3.73 9.58
CA LEU A 58 1.29 3.91 9.61
C LEU A 58 1.85 4.31 8.25
N VAL A 59 1.35 3.66 7.18
CA VAL A 59 1.72 3.96 5.80
C VAL A 59 1.20 5.34 5.40
N GLU A 60 -0.03 5.69 5.75
CA GLU A 60 -0.59 7.02 5.49
C GLU A 60 0.19 8.13 6.18
N CYS A 61 0.56 7.95 7.44
CA CYS A 61 1.40 8.88 8.20
C CYS A 61 2.76 9.07 7.54
N LEU A 62 3.39 7.99 7.08
CA LEU A 62 4.64 8.07 6.33
C LEU A 62 4.48 8.92 5.07
N PHE A 63 3.47 8.65 4.24
CA PHE A 63 3.21 9.45 3.04
C PHE A 63 2.86 10.89 3.35
N ASN A 64 2.15 11.16 4.45
CA ASN A 64 1.86 12.51 4.90
C ASN A 64 3.16 13.28 5.21
N LYS A 65 4.07 12.67 5.99
CA LYS A 65 5.40 13.24 6.27
C LYS A 65 6.22 13.44 4.99
N LEU A 66 6.22 12.47 4.07
CA LEU A 66 6.93 12.59 2.80
C LEU A 66 6.40 13.75 1.93
N LYS A 67 5.10 14.04 2.01
CA LYS A 67 4.49 15.17 1.28
C LYS A 67 4.88 16.54 1.83
N HIS A 68 5.48 16.65 3.02
CA HIS A 68 6.06 17.91 3.48
C HIS A 68 7.22 18.36 2.58
N TYR A 69 7.92 17.41 1.96
CA TYR A 69 8.93 17.71 0.95
C TYR A 69 8.25 18.04 -0.38
N ARG A 70 8.14 19.35 -0.69
CA ARG A 70 7.50 19.87 -1.91
C ARG A 70 7.95 19.15 -3.18
N ARG A 71 9.25 18.82 -3.28
CA ARG A 71 9.84 18.09 -4.41
C ARG A 71 9.20 16.72 -4.66
N LEU A 72 8.92 15.97 -3.60
CA LEU A 72 8.27 14.67 -3.66
C LEU A 72 6.78 14.80 -3.90
N ALA A 73 6.12 15.73 -3.20
CA ALA A 73 4.67 15.92 -3.28
C ALA A 73 4.18 16.27 -4.69
N THR A 74 4.88 17.14 -5.40
CA THR A 74 4.49 17.61 -6.75
C THR A 74 5.12 16.80 -7.87
N ARG A 75 5.96 15.81 -7.56
CA ARG A 75 6.71 15.02 -8.56
C ARG A 75 7.49 15.90 -9.54
N TYR A 76 8.30 16.83 -9.03
CA TYR A 76 9.10 17.72 -9.91
C TYR A 76 10.15 16.96 -10.75
N ASP A 77 10.65 15.84 -10.23
CA ASP A 77 11.67 15.04 -10.91
C ASP A 77 11.09 14.28 -12.11
N LYS A 78 11.54 14.65 -13.31
CA LYS A 78 11.17 13.99 -14.57
C LYS A 78 11.76 12.59 -14.69
N LEU A 79 12.98 12.39 -14.19
CA LEU A 79 13.66 11.10 -14.21
C LEU A 79 13.26 10.26 -13.01
N THR A 80 12.95 8.99 -13.27
CA THR A 80 12.58 8.02 -12.24
C THR A 80 13.72 7.77 -11.25
N CYS A 81 14.96 7.75 -11.71
CA CYS A 81 16.15 7.58 -10.87
C CYS A 81 16.33 8.75 -9.88
N THR A 82 16.19 9.99 -10.35
CA THR A 82 16.30 11.17 -9.48
C THR A 82 15.20 11.20 -8.44
N PHE A 83 13.96 10.93 -8.84
CA PHE A 83 12.86 10.83 -7.86
C PHE A 83 13.13 9.75 -6.81
N ALA A 84 13.58 8.56 -7.23
CA ALA A 84 13.89 7.47 -6.32
C ALA A 84 15.00 7.85 -5.33
N ALA A 85 16.06 8.52 -5.79
CA ALA A 85 17.13 9.01 -4.92
C ALA A 85 16.62 9.99 -3.85
N PHE A 86 15.78 10.95 -4.24
CA PHE A 86 15.19 11.89 -3.27
C PHE A 86 14.19 11.23 -2.32
N LEU A 87 13.43 10.24 -2.80
CA LEU A 87 12.53 9.47 -1.95
C LEU A 87 13.32 8.69 -0.89
N SER A 88 14.42 8.04 -1.27
CA SER A 88 15.31 7.35 -0.35
C SER A 88 15.93 8.31 0.68
N LEU A 89 16.42 9.47 0.23
CA LEU A 89 16.97 10.49 1.12
C LEU A 89 15.95 10.99 2.14
N ALA A 90 14.74 11.34 1.69
CA ALA A 90 13.67 11.77 2.60
C ALA A 90 13.27 10.66 3.58
N SER A 91 13.24 9.39 3.13
CA SER A 91 12.93 8.25 3.98
C SER A 91 13.99 8.05 5.07
N ILE A 92 15.27 8.21 4.74
CA ILE A 92 16.38 8.16 5.72
C ILE A 92 16.25 9.28 6.76
N LEU A 93 15.96 10.51 6.32
CA LEU A 93 15.77 11.65 7.23
C LEU A 93 14.57 11.43 8.16
N LEU A 94 13.47 10.87 7.67
CA LEU A 94 12.31 10.52 8.50
C LEU A 94 12.60 9.39 9.49
N TRP A 95 13.55 8.50 9.19
CA TRP A 95 13.96 7.41 10.07
C TRP A 95 14.89 7.88 11.20
N LEU A 96 15.75 8.87 10.94
CA LEU A 96 16.70 9.41 11.92
C LEU A 96 16.07 10.40 12.91
N ASN A 97 14.90 10.94 12.59
CA ASN A 97 14.12 11.82 13.46
C ASN A 97 13.33 11.05 14.51
#